data_AF-A0A087MLX3-F1
#
_entry.id   AF-A0A087MLX3-F1
#
_cell.length_a   1.000
_cell.length_b   1.000
_cell.length_c   1.000
_cell.angle_alpha   90.00
_cell.angle_beta   90.00
_cell.angle_gamma   90.00
#
_symmetry.space_group_name_H-M   'P 1'
#
loop_
_entity.id
_entity.type
_entity.pdbx_description
1 polymer ?
#
loop_
_entity_poly.entity_id
_entity_poly.type
_entity_poly.pdbx_seq_one_letter_code
_entity_poly.pdbx_strand_id
1 'polypeptide(L)'
;MFSRAEIEHHDFTAVPVDRDIYLMDEKWIPEYEAYIDAIYAGNHPDPPGFISYASVRSIATDHLEISWYPNIHDRYHELLLRLPHCDFIVCVECRDIDEKPRIFVRSEWLDDLHRRPYSAFALVDAIGVKNALRAGNLAESRLVALRGALDEIAARQTQIAIFSFADSVLIKSHWTVGAFDTPVDYTYTPEMMIDLVEEVFSAFKIHLSLDCYACITQGFNEYSDGAIVHTSPSGHHISLNSLGLPFAQLLSIDHATHQAIRTGRHAAAELYLDQLYYRSLRWQYGFDRDGQPAGEYDAPLSHHPGQYYCLSLDLVRANLKGPEGREDLAAG
;
A
#
# COMPACT_ATOMS: atom_id res chain seq x y z
N MET A 1 8.47 0.41 -34.73
CA MET A 1 8.41 1.64 -33.91
C MET A 1 7.47 2.55 -34.66
N PHE A 2 6.34 2.83 -34.03
CA PHE A 2 5.08 3.19 -34.67
C PHE A 2 5.23 4.18 -35.82
N SER A 3 4.79 3.76 -37.01
CA SER A 3 4.97 4.52 -38.27
C SER A 3 3.69 5.13 -38.84
N ARG A 4 2.54 4.77 -38.26
CA ARG A 4 1.23 5.30 -38.65
C ARG A 4 1.03 6.73 -38.16
N ALA A 5 0.47 7.58 -39.00
CA ALA A 5 0.18 8.98 -38.66
C ALA A 5 -0.95 9.10 -37.62
N GLU A 6 -1.80 8.09 -37.50
CA GLU A 6 -2.92 8.05 -36.55
C GLU A 6 -2.49 7.64 -35.13
N ILE A 7 -1.24 7.20 -34.96
CA ILE A 7 -0.65 6.89 -33.64
C ILE A 7 0.03 8.16 -33.14
N GLU A 8 -0.54 8.77 -32.09
CA GLU A 8 0.06 9.92 -31.45
C GLU A 8 1.18 9.45 -30.50
N HIS A 9 2.34 10.08 -30.61
CA HIS A 9 3.48 9.82 -29.75
C HIS A 9 3.58 10.90 -28.69
N HIS A 10 3.62 10.49 -27.44
CA HIS A 10 3.87 11.36 -26.31
C HIS A 10 5.29 11.14 -25.82
N ASP A 11 6.09 12.21 -25.85
CA ASP A 11 7.37 12.26 -25.16
C ASP A 11 7.14 12.16 -23.64
N PHE A 12 8.19 11.79 -22.90
CA PHE A 12 8.15 11.66 -21.45
C PHE A 12 7.50 12.86 -20.72
N THR A 13 7.76 14.07 -21.20
CA THR A 13 7.25 15.31 -20.59
C THR A 13 5.83 15.69 -20.99
N ALA A 14 5.26 14.98 -21.96
CA ALA A 14 3.94 15.24 -22.54
C ALA A 14 2.96 14.07 -22.33
N VAL A 15 3.34 13.07 -21.51
CA VAL A 15 2.47 11.95 -21.16
C VAL A 15 1.17 12.47 -20.55
N PRO A 16 0.00 11.92 -20.95
CA PRO A 16 -1.28 12.35 -20.38
C PRO A 16 -1.34 12.10 -18.86
N VAL A 17 -1.62 13.16 -18.09
CA VAL A 17 -1.81 13.12 -16.63
C VAL A 17 -3.29 13.01 -16.25
N ASP A 18 -3.58 12.47 -15.07
CA ASP A 18 -4.93 12.30 -14.50
C ASP A 18 -5.89 11.54 -15.42
N ARG A 19 -5.35 10.62 -16.22
CA ARG A 19 -6.09 9.72 -17.11
C ARG A 19 -5.69 8.28 -16.85
N ASP A 20 -6.64 7.38 -17.03
CA ASP A 20 -6.35 5.96 -17.08
C ASP A 20 -5.41 5.66 -18.25
N ILE A 21 -4.35 4.92 -17.96
CA ILE A 21 -3.36 4.43 -18.93
C ILE A 21 -3.12 2.93 -18.72
N TYR A 22 -2.44 2.33 -19.68
CA TYR A 22 -1.90 0.99 -19.54
C TYR A 22 -0.38 1.00 -19.57
N LEU A 23 0.23 0.41 -18.54
CA LEU A 23 1.66 0.05 -18.58
C LEU A 23 1.81 -1.27 -19.33
N MET A 24 2.78 -1.34 -20.22
CA MET A 24 3.03 -2.51 -21.04
C MET A 24 4.53 -2.74 -21.23
N ASP A 25 4.93 -4.01 -21.28
CA ASP A 25 6.32 -4.40 -21.55
C ASP A 25 6.72 -4.02 -22.99
N GLU A 26 7.90 -3.42 -23.16
CA GLU A 26 8.49 -3.06 -24.45
C GLU A 26 8.57 -4.23 -25.44
N LYS A 27 8.66 -5.47 -24.96
CA LYS A 27 8.71 -6.66 -25.82
C LYS A 27 7.47 -6.82 -26.70
N TRP A 28 6.33 -6.23 -26.29
CA TRP A 28 5.06 -6.29 -27.02
C TRP A 28 4.85 -5.17 -28.05
N ILE A 29 5.82 -4.25 -28.21
CA ILE A 29 5.73 -3.16 -29.19
C ILE A 29 5.42 -3.69 -30.61
N PRO A 30 6.11 -4.72 -31.13
CA PRO A 30 5.85 -5.21 -32.49
C PRO A 30 4.42 -5.76 -32.66
N GLU A 31 3.94 -6.55 -31.69
CA GLU A 31 2.61 -7.15 -31.72
C GLU A 31 1.52 -6.09 -31.56
N TYR A 32 1.73 -5.09 -30.72
CA TYR A 32 0.81 -3.98 -30.56
C TYR A 32 0.75 -3.09 -31.82
N GLU A 33 1.89 -2.83 -32.48
CA GLU A 33 1.89 -2.12 -33.78
C GLU A 33 1.06 -2.89 -34.83
N ALA A 34 1.24 -4.22 -34.91
CA ALA A 34 0.46 -5.07 -35.80
C ALA A 34 -1.04 -5.14 -35.44
N TYR A 35 -1.36 -5.10 -34.15
CA TYR A 35 -2.74 -5.05 -33.64
C TYR A 35 -3.46 -3.78 -34.10
N ILE A 36 -2.82 -2.61 -33.97
CA ILE A 36 -3.37 -1.34 -34.44
C ILE A 36 -3.54 -1.33 -35.97
N ASP A 37 -2.56 -1.83 -36.72
CA ASP A 37 -2.66 -1.97 -38.17
C ASP A 37 -3.86 -2.81 -38.60
N ALA A 38 -4.08 -3.93 -37.91
CA ALA A 38 -5.21 -4.80 -38.18
C ALA A 38 -6.56 -4.13 -37.89
N ILE A 39 -6.67 -3.33 -36.83
CA ILE A 39 -7.88 -2.54 -36.54
C ILE A 39 -8.18 -1.55 -37.66
N TYR A 40 -7.20 -0.78 -38.11
CA TYR A 40 -7.40 0.16 -39.21
C TYR A 40 -7.67 -0.53 -40.57
N ALA A 41 -7.27 -1.79 -40.72
CA ALA A 41 -7.66 -2.62 -41.86
C ALA A 41 -9.10 -3.18 -41.75
N GLY A 42 -9.83 -2.85 -40.68
CA GLY A 42 -11.20 -3.30 -40.43
C GLY A 42 -11.30 -4.68 -39.77
N ASN A 43 -10.22 -5.20 -39.20
CA ASN A 43 -10.23 -6.45 -38.44
C ASN A 43 -10.47 -6.17 -36.94
N HIS A 44 -10.82 -7.22 -36.21
CA HIS A 44 -10.99 -7.19 -34.75
C HIS A 44 -10.11 -8.25 -34.08
N PRO A 45 -8.79 -8.08 -34.11
CA PRO A 45 -7.87 -9.00 -33.43
C PRO A 45 -8.01 -8.90 -31.91
N ASP A 46 -7.58 -9.94 -31.20
CA ASP A 46 -7.43 -9.88 -29.75
C ASP A 46 -6.25 -8.95 -29.37
N PRO A 47 -6.37 -8.15 -28.29
CA PRO A 47 -5.28 -7.31 -27.81
C PRO A 47 -4.05 -8.16 -27.41
N PRO A 48 -2.83 -7.76 -27.82
CA PRO A 48 -1.63 -8.49 -27.45
C PRO A 48 -1.19 -8.16 -26.03
N GLY A 49 -0.49 -9.12 -25.42
CA GLY A 49 0.27 -8.93 -24.19
C GLY A 49 -0.55 -8.70 -22.91
N PHE A 50 0.18 -8.46 -21.83
CA PHE A 50 -0.38 -8.15 -20.51
C PHE A 50 -0.24 -6.66 -20.22
N ILE A 51 -1.22 -6.12 -19.49
CA ILE A 51 -1.31 -4.71 -19.18
C ILE A 51 -1.37 -4.53 -17.67
N SER A 52 -0.79 -3.45 -17.19
CA SER A 52 -0.94 -2.98 -15.82
C SER A 52 -1.75 -1.69 -15.81
N TYR A 53 -2.86 -1.68 -15.07
CA TYR A 53 -3.74 -0.51 -14.94
C TYR A 53 -3.03 0.59 -14.14
N ALA A 54 -2.95 1.80 -14.70
CA ALA A 54 -2.29 2.90 -14.03
C ALA A 54 -2.87 4.27 -14.40
N SER A 55 -2.44 5.31 -13.70
CA SER A 55 -2.62 6.72 -14.09
C SER A 55 -1.36 7.52 -13.74
N VAL A 56 -0.99 8.49 -14.58
CA VAL A 56 0.13 9.39 -14.26
C VAL A 56 -0.40 10.55 -13.44
N ARG A 57 0.13 10.72 -12.21
CA ARG A 57 -0.25 11.82 -11.32
C ARG A 57 0.53 13.09 -11.60
N SER A 58 1.84 12.95 -11.81
CA SER A 58 2.72 14.08 -12.04
C SER A 58 3.94 13.68 -12.86
N ILE A 59 4.53 14.69 -13.50
CA ILE A 59 5.72 14.55 -14.34
C ILE A 59 6.84 15.34 -13.67
N ALA A 60 7.88 14.64 -13.22
CA ALA A 60 9.12 15.26 -12.75
C ALA A 60 10.17 15.27 -13.87
N THR A 61 11.34 15.84 -13.59
CA THR A 61 12.43 15.92 -14.59
C THR A 61 13.05 14.54 -14.88
N ASP A 62 13.07 13.64 -13.91
CA ASP A 62 13.78 12.36 -13.95
C ASP A 62 12.86 11.13 -13.78
N HIS A 63 11.59 11.32 -13.44
CA HIS A 63 10.63 10.23 -13.24
C HIS A 63 9.17 10.69 -13.43
N LEU A 64 8.27 9.73 -13.68
CA LEU A 64 6.83 9.92 -13.58
C LEU A 64 6.36 9.39 -12.23
N GLU A 65 5.49 10.14 -11.55
CA GLU A 65 4.74 9.62 -10.40
C GLU A 65 3.47 8.94 -10.91
N ILE A 66 3.33 7.65 -10.65
CA ILE A 66 2.29 6.80 -11.22
C ILE A 66 1.48 6.16 -10.10
N SER A 67 0.16 6.26 -10.20
CA SER A 67 -0.75 5.37 -9.49
C SER A 67 -0.87 4.07 -10.25
N TRP A 68 -0.51 2.96 -9.62
CA TRP A 68 -0.73 1.63 -10.16
C TRP A 68 -1.81 0.91 -9.37
N TYR A 69 -2.66 0.18 -10.09
CA TYR A 69 -3.84 -0.47 -9.54
C TYR A 69 -3.73 -1.99 -9.68
N PRO A 70 -2.97 -2.67 -8.80
CA PRO A 70 -2.77 -4.12 -8.86
C PRO A 70 -4.07 -4.93 -8.69
N ASN A 71 -5.07 -4.37 -8.02
CA ASN A 71 -6.38 -4.99 -7.87
C ASN A 71 -7.45 -3.91 -7.80
N ILE A 72 -8.39 -3.96 -8.75
CA ILE A 72 -9.61 -3.13 -8.80
C ILE A 72 -10.88 -3.99 -8.81
N HIS A 73 -10.72 -5.33 -8.81
CA HIS A 73 -11.79 -6.28 -9.01
C HIS A 73 -12.54 -6.54 -7.70
N ASP A 74 -11.81 -6.88 -6.64
CA ASP A 74 -12.41 -7.23 -5.34
C ASP A 74 -12.23 -6.16 -4.26
N ARG A 75 -11.29 -5.24 -4.47
CA ARG A 75 -10.98 -4.08 -3.65
C ARG A 75 -10.35 -3.01 -4.54
N TYR A 76 -10.29 -1.77 -4.07
CA TYR A 76 -9.57 -0.70 -4.76
C TYR A 76 -8.17 -0.58 -4.16
N HIS A 77 -7.23 -1.40 -4.65
CA HIS A 77 -5.83 -1.36 -4.21
C HIS A 77 -5.02 -0.49 -5.15
N GLU A 78 -4.48 0.60 -4.60
CA GLU A 78 -3.64 1.55 -5.30
C GLU A 78 -2.26 1.61 -4.63
N LEU A 79 -1.22 1.71 -5.46
CA LEU A 79 0.15 1.95 -5.06
C LEU A 79 0.72 3.16 -5.80
N LEU A 80 1.48 3.98 -5.07
CA LEU A 80 2.25 5.06 -5.66
C LEU A 80 3.64 4.57 -6.07
N LEU A 81 3.97 4.73 -7.34
CA LEU A 81 5.22 4.28 -7.93
C LEU A 81 5.97 5.45 -8.58
N ARG A 82 7.27 5.26 -8.75
CA ARG A 82 8.10 6.14 -9.58
C ARG A 82 8.58 5.34 -10.78
N LEU A 83 8.22 5.78 -11.99
CA LEU A 83 8.77 5.25 -13.23
C LEU A 83 9.93 6.16 -13.66
N PRO A 84 11.19 5.70 -13.55
CA PRO A 84 12.33 6.51 -13.96
C PRO A 84 12.31 6.78 -15.47
N HIS A 85 12.82 7.94 -15.87
CA HIS A 85 12.96 8.29 -17.29
C HIS A 85 13.78 7.26 -18.07
N CYS A 86 14.74 6.59 -17.44
CA CYS A 86 15.53 5.56 -18.12
C CYS A 86 14.74 4.30 -18.46
N ASP A 87 13.63 4.02 -17.75
CA ASP A 87 12.82 2.82 -17.95
C ASP A 87 11.56 3.10 -18.79
N PHE A 88 11.28 4.38 -19.08
CA PHE A 88 10.29 4.79 -20.06
C PHE A 88 10.81 4.58 -21.49
N ILE A 89 10.03 3.88 -22.33
CA ILE A 89 10.38 3.65 -23.74
C ILE A 89 9.63 4.62 -24.65
N VAL A 90 8.30 4.58 -24.60
CA VAL A 90 7.43 5.47 -25.40
C VAL A 90 6.03 5.46 -24.83
N CYS A 91 5.31 6.58 -24.96
CA CYS A 91 3.88 6.62 -24.74
C CYS A 91 3.16 6.83 -26.08
N VAL A 92 2.14 6.01 -26.35
CA VAL A 92 1.34 6.09 -27.57
C VAL A 92 -0.14 6.14 -27.27
N GLU A 93 -0.89 6.81 -28.12
CA GLU A 93 -2.34 6.93 -28.03
C GLU A 93 -2.96 6.88 -29.43
N CYS A 94 -4.06 6.12 -29.57
CA CYS A 94 -4.82 6.05 -30.81
C CYS A 94 -6.24 6.58 -30.57
N ARG A 95 -6.44 7.89 -30.76
CA ARG A 95 -7.72 8.56 -30.41
C ARG A 95 -8.92 8.07 -31.21
N ASP A 96 -8.71 7.67 -32.47
CA ASP A 96 -9.80 7.30 -33.38
C ASP A 96 -10.46 5.96 -33.03
N ILE A 97 -9.85 5.16 -32.16
CA ILE A 97 -10.32 3.81 -31.81
C ILE A 97 -10.59 3.64 -30.30
N ASP A 98 -10.73 4.76 -29.57
CA ASP A 98 -11.03 4.81 -28.12
C ASP A 98 -10.09 3.96 -27.25
N GLU A 99 -8.82 3.91 -27.65
CA GLU A 99 -7.78 3.16 -26.96
C GLU A 99 -7.13 4.04 -25.89
N LYS A 100 -7.01 3.53 -24.65
CA LYS A 100 -6.36 4.27 -23.56
C LYS A 100 -4.88 4.47 -23.88
N PRO A 101 -4.26 5.61 -23.50
CA PRO A 101 -2.84 5.79 -23.70
C PRO A 101 -2.03 4.64 -23.09
N ARG A 102 -1.04 4.15 -23.84
CA ARG A 102 -0.14 3.09 -23.41
C ARG A 102 1.24 3.65 -23.17
N ILE A 103 1.83 3.30 -22.03
CA ILE A 103 3.24 3.54 -21.77
C ILE A 103 3.97 2.22 -21.86
N PHE A 104 4.85 2.12 -22.84
CA PHE A 104 5.81 1.02 -22.92
C PHE A 104 6.99 1.30 -22.00
N VAL A 105 7.33 0.30 -21.20
CA VAL A 105 8.41 0.36 -20.21
C VAL A 105 9.37 -0.81 -20.40
N ARG A 106 10.59 -0.67 -19.89
CA ARG A 106 11.57 -1.76 -19.91
C ARG A 106 11.04 -3.01 -19.21
N SER A 107 11.31 -4.18 -19.79
CA SER A 107 10.85 -5.46 -19.25
C SER A 107 11.30 -5.67 -17.80
N GLU A 108 12.57 -5.35 -17.49
CA GLU A 108 13.13 -5.51 -16.14
C GLU A 108 12.35 -4.71 -15.08
N TRP A 109 12.02 -3.45 -15.37
CA TRP A 109 11.29 -2.60 -14.43
C TRP A 109 9.87 -3.14 -14.17
N LEU A 110 9.18 -3.61 -15.23
CA LEU A 110 7.83 -4.14 -15.10
C LEU A 110 7.81 -5.52 -14.42
N ASP A 111 8.73 -6.41 -14.77
CA ASP A 111 8.87 -7.71 -14.12
C ASP A 111 9.12 -7.55 -12.62
N ASP A 112 10.01 -6.62 -12.28
CA ASP A 112 10.32 -6.27 -10.91
C ASP A 112 9.09 -5.80 -10.13
N LEU A 113 8.24 -4.97 -10.76
CA LEU A 113 7.01 -4.45 -10.15
C LEU A 113 6.10 -5.59 -9.65
N HIS A 114 5.99 -6.67 -10.42
CA HIS A 114 5.12 -7.79 -10.11
C HIS A 114 5.76 -8.83 -9.18
N ARG A 115 7.10 -8.96 -9.18
CA ARG A 115 7.83 -9.99 -8.42
C ARG A 115 8.28 -9.54 -7.02
N ARG A 116 8.47 -8.25 -6.81
CA ARG A 116 9.05 -7.74 -5.55
C ARG A 116 8.07 -7.81 -4.37
N PRO A 117 8.60 -7.96 -3.14
CA PRO A 117 7.79 -7.86 -1.94
C PRO A 117 7.42 -6.41 -1.64
N TYR A 118 6.20 -6.23 -1.17
CA TYR A 118 5.70 -4.97 -0.63
C TYR A 118 5.48 -5.12 0.87
N SER A 119 5.21 -4.01 1.56
CA SER A 119 5.02 -4.04 3.01
C SER A 119 3.82 -3.22 3.46
N ALA A 120 3.19 -3.66 4.54
CA ALA A 120 2.30 -2.84 5.34
C ALA A 120 2.89 -2.70 6.75
N PHE A 121 2.70 -1.54 7.35
CA PHE A 121 3.17 -1.24 8.70
C PHE A 121 2.04 -0.74 9.56
N ALA A 122 2.04 -1.13 10.84
CA ALA A 122 1.26 -0.50 11.88
C ALA A 122 2.16 -0.08 13.04
N LEU A 123 2.00 1.13 13.53
CA LEU A 123 2.61 1.61 14.76
C LEU A 123 1.51 1.78 15.78
N VAL A 124 1.53 0.93 16.79
CA VAL A 124 0.66 0.99 17.96
C VAL A 124 1.40 1.75 19.05
N ASP A 125 0.75 2.71 19.71
CA ASP A 125 1.34 3.46 20.80
C ASP A 125 0.39 3.52 22.00
N ALA A 126 0.93 3.33 23.21
CA ALA A 126 0.16 3.28 24.43
C ALA A 126 -0.09 4.67 25.03
N ILE A 127 -1.36 4.95 25.32
CA ILE A 127 -1.80 6.24 25.83
C ILE A 127 -1.57 6.30 27.35
N GLY A 128 -0.98 7.39 27.82
CA GLY A 128 -0.91 7.70 29.26
C GLY A 128 0.20 6.97 30.04
N VAL A 129 1.19 6.38 29.35
CA VAL A 129 2.30 5.64 29.97
C VAL A 129 3.04 6.47 31.02
N LYS A 130 3.29 7.76 30.74
CA LYS A 130 3.95 8.68 31.70
C LYS A 130 3.21 8.77 33.04
N ASN A 131 1.87 8.75 33.00
CA ASN A 131 1.06 8.78 34.22
C ASN A 131 1.09 7.42 34.92
N ALA A 132 1.03 6.32 34.17
CA ALA A 132 1.12 4.97 34.73
C ALA A 132 2.48 4.70 35.42
N LEU A 133 3.58 5.18 34.82
CA LEU A 133 4.93 5.14 35.42
C LEU A 133 4.98 5.93 36.73
N ARG A 134 4.47 7.18 36.73
CA ARG A 134 4.44 8.03 37.93
C ARG A 134 3.59 7.44 39.06
N ALA A 135 2.52 6.73 38.71
CA ALA A 135 1.65 6.04 39.67
C ALA A 135 2.23 4.70 40.16
N GLY A 136 3.33 4.21 39.58
CA GLY A 136 3.91 2.90 39.92
C GLY A 136 3.07 1.71 39.46
N ASN A 137 2.17 1.91 38.49
CA ASN A 137 1.21 0.90 38.04
C ASN A 137 1.81 -0.12 37.05
N LEU A 138 3.02 0.13 36.56
CA LEU A 138 3.74 -0.73 35.60
C LEU A 138 4.76 -1.62 36.32
N ALA A 139 4.25 -2.68 36.97
CA ALA A 139 5.10 -3.69 37.59
C ALA A 139 5.80 -4.55 36.53
N GLU A 140 7.02 -5.00 36.83
CA GLU A 140 7.83 -5.85 35.94
C GLU A 140 7.08 -7.11 35.46
N SER A 141 6.35 -7.77 36.35
CA SER A 141 5.54 -8.94 35.99
C SER A 141 4.48 -8.67 34.94
N ARG A 142 3.90 -7.46 34.92
CA ARG A 142 2.91 -7.04 33.92
C ARG A 142 3.57 -6.80 32.56
N LEU A 143 4.77 -6.22 32.56
CA LEU A 143 5.56 -6.01 31.35
C LEU A 143 6.03 -7.35 30.73
N VAL A 144 6.45 -8.30 31.57
CA VAL A 144 6.79 -9.67 31.13
C VAL A 144 5.57 -10.39 30.56
N ALA A 145 4.39 -10.21 31.16
CA ALA A 145 3.15 -10.79 30.65
C ALA A 145 2.74 -10.17 29.29
N LEU A 146 2.85 -8.85 29.13
CA LEU A 146 2.64 -8.20 27.84
C LEU A 146 3.58 -8.75 26.76
N ARG A 147 4.88 -8.88 27.07
CA ARG A 147 5.84 -9.48 26.14
C ARG A 147 5.41 -10.89 25.71
N GLY A 148 5.02 -11.74 26.66
CA GLY A 148 4.55 -13.09 26.35
C GLY A 148 3.31 -13.10 25.46
N ALA A 149 2.35 -12.19 25.70
CA ALA A 149 1.17 -12.05 24.85
C ALA A 149 1.53 -11.61 23.41
N LEU A 150 2.50 -10.69 23.25
CA LEU A 150 2.98 -10.28 21.93
C LEU A 150 3.74 -11.41 21.21
N ASP A 151 4.52 -12.22 21.94
CA ASP A 151 5.18 -13.41 21.39
C ASP A 151 4.14 -14.42 20.86
N GLU A 152 3.04 -14.63 21.60
CA GLU A 152 1.95 -15.51 21.19
C GLU A 152 1.22 -14.99 19.94
N ILE A 153 1.02 -13.67 19.82
CA ILE A 153 0.44 -13.05 18.61
C ILE A 153 1.38 -13.28 17.41
N ALA A 154 2.66 -12.97 17.56
CA ALA A 154 3.65 -13.16 16.48
C ALA A 154 3.78 -14.63 16.04
N ALA A 155 3.71 -15.57 16.98
CA ALA A 155 3.85 -17.00 16.67
C ALA A 155 2.70 -17.57 15.80
N ARG A 156 1.54 -16.91 15.73
CA ARG A 156 0.40 -17.36 14.92
C ARG A 156 0.52 -17.04 13.43
N GLN A 157 1.39 -16.11 13.05
CA GLN A 157 1.46 -15.60 11.68
C GLN A 157 2.92 -15.51 11.20
N THR A 158 3.26 -16.29 10.18
CA THR A 158 4.64 -16.32 9.65
C THR A 158 4.94 -15.14 8.72
N GLN A 159 3.92 -14.47 8.19
CA GLN A 159 4.06 -13.30 7.31
C GLN A 159 4.19 -11.95 8.03
N ILE A 160 4.34 -11.96 9.36
CA ILE A 160 4.48 -10.73 10.16
C ILE A 160 5.73 -10.72 11.01
N ALA A 161 6.17 -9.53 11.39
CA ALA A 161 7.09 -9.32 12.48
C ALA A 161 6.60 -8.22 13.41
N ILE A 162 6.77 -8.44 14.71
CA ILE A 162 6.37 -7.52 15.78
C ILE A 162 7.62 -7.04 16.51
N PHE A 163 7.75 -5.73 16.69
CA PHE A 163 8.86 -5.08 17.38
C PHE A 163 8.31 -4.22 18.49
N SER A 164 8.72 -4.50 19.72
CA SER A 164 8.35 -3.68 20.87
C SER A 164 9.41 -2.61 21.12
N PHE A 165 8.98 -1.36 21.30
CA PHE A 165 9.80 -0.20 21.61
C PHE A 165 9.23 0.53 22.82
N ALA A 166 9.77 0.33 24.03
CA ALA A 166 9.26 0.99 25.24
C ALA A 166 7.73 0.89 25.39
N ASP A 167 6.98 1.94 25.02
CA ASP A 167 5.52 2.06 25.02
C ASP A 167 4.82 1.90 23.66
N SER A 168 5.57 1.63 22.59
CA SER A 168 5.05 1.43 21.24
C SER A 168 5.35 0.03 20.72
N VAL A 169 4.55 -0.43 19.75
CA VAL A 169 4.75 -1.69 19.02
C VAL A 169 4.66 -1.41 17.53
N LEU A 170 5.70 -1.77 16.78
CA LEU A 170 5.68 -1.77 15.32
C LEU A 170 5.33 -3.17 14.83
N ILE A 171 4.38 -3.24 13.91
CA ILE A 171 4.00 -4.46 13.20
C ILE A 171 4.37 -4.24 11.73
N LYS A 172 5.06 -5.21 11.14
CA LYS A 172 5.37 -5.25 9.71
C LYS A 172 4.75 -6.51 9.13
N SER A 173 4.10 -6.39 7.98
CA SER A 173 3.72 -7.55 7.16
C SER A 173 4.30 -7.43 5.75
N HIS A 174 4.54 -8.58 5.12
CA HIS A 174 4.93 -8.67 3.72
C HIS A 174 3.78 -9.19 2.87
N TRP A 175 3.72 -8.71 1.63
CA TRP A 175 2.76 -9.16 0.64
C TRP A 175 3.32 -8.99 -0.77
N THR A 176 2.69 -9.65 -1.73
CA THR A 176 3.09 -9.74 -3.13
C THR A 176 1.90 -9.46 -4.03
N VAL A 177 2.17 -8.93 -5.23
CA VAL A 177 1.13 -8.75 -6.26
C VAL A 177 1.08 -9.93 -7.20
N GLY A 178 2.22 -10.37 -7.72
CA GLY A 178 2.25 -11.36 -8.78
C GLY A 178 1.82 -10.83 -10.14
N ALA A 179 1.92 -11.70 -11.14
CA ALA A 179 1.41 -11.52 -12.49
C ALA A 179 0.91 -12.86 -13.03
N PHE A 180 0.03 -12.82 -14.04
CA PHE A 180 -0.63 -13.99 -14.62
C PHE A 180 0.36 -15.08 -15.09
N ASP A 181 1.54 -14.69 -15.56
CA ASP A 181 2.59 -15.57 -16.06
C ASP A 181 3.71 -15.85 -15.04
N THR A 182 3.54 -15.43 -13.79
CA THR A 182 4.51 -15.66 -12.71
C THR A 182 3.98 -16.65 -11.69
N PRO A 183 4.85 -17.41 -11.00
CA PRO A 183 4.45 -18.30 -9.92
C PRO A 183 4.14 -17.56 -8.60
N VAL A 184 4.13 -16.22 -8.61
CA VAL A 184 3.91 -15.39 -7.42
C VAL A 184 2.43 -15.03 -7.38
N ASP A 185 1.77 -15.39 -6.28
CA ASP A 185 0.37 -15.05 -6.08
C ASP A 185 0.20 -13.65 -5.46
N TYR A 186 -0.99 -13.08 -5.67
CA TYR A 186 -1.44 -11.88 -4.97
C TYR A 186 -1.81 -12.23 -3.52
N THR A 187 -1.11 -11.66 -2.53
CA THR A 187 -1.28 -12.03 -1.11
C THR A 187 -1.77 -10.88 -0.22
N TYR A 188 -2.06 -9.70 -0.80
CA TYR A 188 -2.41 -8.52 -0.02
C TYR A 188 -3.78 -8.66 0.68
N THR A 189 -3.72 -8.74 2.02
CA THR A 189 -4.87 -8.82 2.92
C THR A 189 -4.72 -7.76 4.02
N PRO A 190 -5.05 -6.48 3.76
CA PRO A 190 -4.88 -5.41 4.74
C PRO A 190 -5.71 -5.62 6.00
N GLU A 191 -6.86 -6.28 5.91
CA GLU A 191 -7.75 -6.54 7.07
C GLU A 191 -7.05 -7.30 8.20
N MET A 192 -6.09 -8.18 7.86
CA MET A 192 -5.26 -8.90 8.83
C MET A 192 -4.51 -7.94 9.76
N MET A 193 -4.08 -6.78 9.27
CA MET A 193 -3.40 -5.79 10.11
C MET A 193 -4.35 -5.15 11.11
N ILE A 194 -5.64 -4.97 10.76
CA ILE A 194 -6.67 -4.51 11.70
C ILE A 194 -6.89 -5.54 12.81
N ASP A 195 -6.94 -6.84 12.45
CA ASP A 195 -6.97 -7.96 13.41
C ASP A 195 -5.81 -7.89 14.41
N LEU A 196 -4.59 -7.77 13.89
CA LEU A 196 -3.40 -7.73 14.73
C LEU A 196 -3.37 -6.51 15.65
N VAL A 197 -3.77 -5.34 15.16
CA VAL A 197 -3.83 -4.11 15.97
C VAL A 197 -4.81 -4.27 17.12
N GLU A 198 -5.99 -4.85 16.89
CA GLU A 198 -6.97 -5.12 17.94
C GLU A 198 -6.45 -6.12 18.99
N GLU A 199 -5.76 -7.17 18.56
CA GLU A 199 -5.13 -8.13 19.46
C GLU A 199 -4.05 -7.47 20.32
N VAL A 200 -3.23 -6.58 19.74
CA VAL A 200 -2.22 -5.81 20.48
C VAL A 200 -2.90 -4.85 21.46
N PHE A 201 -3.94 -4.12 21.05
CA PHE A 201 -4.70 -3.24 21.96
C PHE A 201 -5.24 -4.03 23.15
N SER A 202 -5.80 -5.21 22.90
CA SER A 202 -6.31 -6.11 23.93
C SER A 202 -5.20 -6.54 24.89
N ALA A 203 -4.00 -6.88 24.38
CA ALA A 203 -2.86 -7.23 25.21
C ALA A 203 -2.42 -6.07 26.13
N PHE A 204 -2.32 -4.85 25.60
CA PHE A 204 -2.02 -3.65 26.41
C PHE A 204 -3.10 -3.38 27.45
N LYS A 205 -4.38 -3.52 27.09
CA LYS A 205 -5.50 -3.29 28.00
C LYS A 205 -5.52 -4.30 29.14
N ILE A 206 -5.38 -5.58 28.83
CA ILE A 206 -5.40 -6.67 29.82
C ILE A 206 -4.19 -6.56 30.75
N HIS A 207 -2.99 -6.44 30.17
CA HIS A 207 -1.77 -6.55 30.96
C HIS A 207 -1.36 -5.25 31.60
N LEU A 208 -1.55 -4.09 30.96
CA LEU A 208 -1.11 -2.79 31.48
C LEU A 208 -2.25 -1.85 31.87
N SER A 209 -3.50 -2.17 31.51
CA SER A 209 -4.66 -1.28 31.71
C SER A 209 -4.51 0.05 30.97
N LEU A 210 -3.78 0.03 29.86
CA LEU A 210 -3.56 1.17 28.98
C LEU A 210 -4.41 1.02 27.73
N ASP A 211 -4.95 2.15 27.27
CA ASP A 211 -5.55 2.25 25.94
C ASP A 211 -4.46 2.54 24.92
N CYS A 212 -4.73 2.26 23.65
CA CYS A 212 -3.78 2.42 22.55
C CYS A 212 -4.44 3.13 21.37
N TYR A 213 -3.61 3.65 20.47
CA TYR A 213 -4.02 4.01 19.11
C TYR A 213 -3.02 3.42 18.11
N ALA A 214 -3.38 3.38 16.83
CA ALA A 214 -2.50 2.88 15.79
C ALA A 214 -2.50 3.76 14.54
N CYS A 215 -1.32 3.92 13.93
CA CYS A 215 -1.16 4.46 12.57
C CYS A 215 -0.83 3.31 11.62
N ILE A 216 -1.51 3.22 10.47
CA ILE A 216 -1.30 2.12 9.50
C ILE A 216 -1.04 2.66 8.10
N THR A 217 -0.01 2.11 7.44
CA THR A 217 0.43 2.47 6.09
C THR A 217 0.73 1.23 5.25
N GLN A 218 0.80 1.39 3.93
CA GLN A 218 1.27 0.35 3.01
C GLN A 218 2.05 0.94 1.85
N GLY A 219 2.87 0.11 1.21
CA GLY A 219 3.46 0.46 -0.07
C GLY A 219 4.80 -0.22 -0.31
N PHE A 220 5.63 0.51 -1.05
CA PHE A 220 6.89 0.03 -1.60
C PHE A 220 7.95 -0.27 -0.54
N ASN A 221 8.67 -1.39 -0.70
CA ASN A 221 9.85 -1.74 0.10
C ASN A 221 11.07 -1.91 -0.82
N GLU A 222 12.17 -1.19 -0.55
CA GLU A 222 13.39 -1.24 -1.37
C GLU A 222 14.19 -2.54 -1.17
N TYR A 223 13.96 -3.27 -0.08
CA TYR A 223 14.62 -4.56 0.15
C TYR A 223 13.96 -5.66 -0.69
N SER A 224 14.73 -6.26 -1.59
CA SER A 224 14.28 -7.31 -2.51
C SER A 224 14.55 -8.75 -2.03
N ASP A 225 15.18 -8.95 -0.87
CA ASP A 225 15.60 -10.27 -0.38
C ASP A 225 14.47 -11.15 0.16
N GLY A 226 13.23 -10.64 0.18
CA GLY A 226 12.02 -11.36 0.59
C GLY A 226 11.95 -11.67 2.09
N ALA A 227 12.98 -11.34 2.86
CA ALA A 227 13.00 -11.57 4.30
C ALA A 227 12.29 -10.42 5.02
N ILE A 228 11.35 -10.74 5.92
CA ILE A 228 10.66 -9.73 6.74
C ILE A 228 11.66 -8.99 7.62
N VAL A 229 12.62 -9.72 8.19
CA VAL A 229 13.71 -9.23 9.03
C VAL A 229 15.03 -9.89 8.69
N HIS A 230 16.11 -9.17 8.94
CA HIS A 230 17.44 -9.74 9.00
C HIS A 230 17.96 -9.70 10.44
N THR A 231 18.35 -10.85 10.97
CA THR A 231 19.06 -10.94 12.24
C THR A 231 20.50 -11.34 11.99
N SER A 232 21.44 -10.52 12.45
CA SER A 232 22.87 -10.83 12.35
C SER A 232 23.20 -12.15 13.07
N PRO A 233 24.28 -12.85 12.70
CA PRO A 233 24.67 -14.11 13.35
C PRO A 233 24.86 -14.00 14.88
N SER A 234 25.24 -12.81 15.36
CA SER A 234 25.39 -12.53 16.80
C SER A 234 24.07 -12.36 17.56
N GLY A 235 22.96 -12.16 16.84
CA GLY A 235 21.67 -11.79 17.43
C GLY A 235 21.56 -10.33 17.89
N HIS A 236 22.64 -9.54 17.85
CA HIS A 236 22.65 -8.18 18.40
C HIS A 236 22.19 -7.09 17.42
N HIS A 237 22.17 -7.39 16.12
CA HIS A 237 21.60 -6.51 15.10
C HIS A 237 20.38 -7.19 14.47
N ILE A 238 19.25 -6.51 14.57
CA ILE A 238 18.00 -6.85 13.91
C ILE A 238 17.68 -5.69 12.97
N SER A 239 17.75 -5.95 11.67
CA SER A 239 17.33 -5.04 10.62
C SER A 239 15.90 -5.37 10.25
N LEU A 240 15.06 -4.34 10.18
CA LEU A 240 13.70 -4.45 9.70
C LEU A 240 13.61 -4.75 8.21
N ASN A 241 14.73 -4.80 7.46
CA ASN A 241 14.76 -4.91 6.00
C ASN A 241 13.66 -4.03 5.37
N SER A 242 13.65 -2.78 5.84
CA SER A 242 12.68 -1.77 5.46
C SER A 242 13.45 -0.49 5.24
N LEU A 243 13.57 -0.15 3.97
CA LEU A 243 13.91 1.19 3.52
C LEU A 243 12.80 1.48 2.52
N GLY A 244 11.95 2.44 2.85
CA GLY A 244 10.75 2.65 2.05
C GLY A 244 9.87 3.73 2.63
N LEU A 245 9.03 4.28 1.76
CA LEU A 245 8.05 5.31 2.08
C LEU A 245 7.10 4.93 3.21
N PRO A 246 6.57 3.69 3.30
CA PRO A 246 5.52 3.39 4.28
C PRO A 246 5.94 3.62 5.73
N PHE A 247 7.20 3.32 6.08
CA PHE A 247 7.70 3.53 7.43
C PHE A 247 7.88 5.03 7.76
N ALA A 248 8.39 5.82 6.81
CA ALA A 248 8.54 7.26 6.99
C ALA A 248 7.19 7.99 7.04
N GLN A 249 6.23 7.56 6.21
CA GLN A 249 4.85 8.06 6.23
C GLN A 249 4.17 7.80 7.58
N LEU A 250 4.41 6.62 8.16
CA LEU A 250 3.82 6.24 9.43
C LEU A 250 4.22 7.18 10.58
N LEU A 251 5.50 7.60 10.64
CA LEU A 251 5.95 8.60 11.61
C LEU A 251 5.39 10.00 11.31
N SER A 252 5.20 10.32 10.03
CA SER A 252 4.64 11.61 9.59
C SER A 252 3.15 11.73 9.95
N ILE A 253 2.39 10.64 9.80
CA ILE A 253 0.99 10.55 10.21
C ILE A 253 0.87 10.67 11.73
N ASP A 254 1.69 9.95 12.50
CA ASP A 254 1.69 10.05 13.96
C ASP A 254 1.94 11.49 14.42
N HIS A 255 2.98 12.14 13.88
CA HIS A 255 3.29 13.54 14.17
C HIS A 255 2.13 14.49 13.84
N ALA A 256 1.57 14.37 12.63
CA ALA A 256 0.48 15.20 12.14
C ALA A 256 -0.78 15.04 13.01
N THR A 257 -1.07 13.81 13.44
CA THR A 257 -2.18 13.46 14.32
C THR A 257 -2.07 14.17 15.67
N HIS A 258 -0.91 14.08 16.34
CA HIS A 258 -0.69 14.77 17.62
C HIS A 258 -0.84 16.29 17.49
N GLN A 259 -0.35 16.86 16.40
CA GLN A 259 -0.51 18.29 16.13
C GLN A 259 -1.99 18.66 15.89
N ALA A 260 -2.70 17.88 15.10
CA ALA A 260 -4.10 18.11 14.76
C ALA A 260 -5.02 18.02 15.98
N ILE A 261 -4.83 17.02 16.85
CA ILE A 261 -5.56 16.89 18.12
C ILE A 261 -5.28 18.10 19.02
N ARG A 262 -4.02 18.47 19.19
CA ARG A 262 -3.61 19.59 20.05
C ARG A 262 -4.12 20.95 19.55
N THR A 263 -4.35 21.09 18.25
CA THR A 263 -4.89 22.30 17.62
C THR A 263 -6.41 22.25 17.40
N GLY A 264 -7.06 21.15 17.77
CA GLY A 264 -8.51 20.98 17.69
C GLY A 264 -9.05 20.78 16.27
N ARG A 265 -8.23 20.33 15.32
CA ARG A 265 -8.68 20.06 13.92
C ARG A 265 -9.56 18.82 13.83
N HIS A 266 -9.26 17.80 14.62
CA HIS A 266 -10.13 16.63 14.81
C HIS A 266 -9.93 16.07 16.23
N ALA A 267 -10.87 15.22 16.67
CA ALA A 267 -10.77 14.50 17.93
C ALA A 267 -9.76 13.35 17.85
N ALA A 268 -9.30 12.86 19.00
CA ALA A 268 -8.52 11.63 19.05
C ALA A 268 -9.37 10.43 18.60
N ALA A 269 -8.75 9.53 17.85
CA ALA A 269 -9.30 8.28 17.34
C ALA A 269 -8.37 7.10 17.67
N GLU A 270 -8.88 5.88 17.48
CA GLU A 270 -8.14 4.64 17.75
C GLU A 270 -7.27 4.24 16.56
N LEU A 271 -7.70 4.55 15.34
CA LEU A 271 -7.03 4.21 14.09
C LEU A 271 -6.80 5.46 13.24
N TYR A 272 -5.58 5.58 12.72
CA TYR A 272 -5.18 6.57 11.73
C TYR A 272 -4.64 5.83 10.51
N LEU A 273 -5.48 5.73 9.48
CA LEU A 273 -5.18 4.93 8.29
C LEU A 273 -4.75 5.84 7.15
N ASP A 274 -3.57 5.60 6.56
CA ASP A 274 -3.19 6.25 5.31
C ASP A 274 -4.26 6.03 4.23
N GLN A 275 -4.49 7.04 3.38
CA GLN A 275 -5.54 7.02 2.36
C GLN A 275 -5.48 5.79 1.45
N LEU A 276 -4.29 5.39 0.99
CA LEU A 276 -4.15 4.25 0.09
C LEU A 276 -4.47 2.95 0.82
N TYR A 277 -4.02 2.83 2.07
CA TYR A 277 -4.37 1.69 2.92
C TYR A 277 -5.89 1.65 3.19
N TYR A 278 -6.48 2.77 3.61
CA TYR A 278 -7.91 2.91 3.90
C TYR A 278 -8.80 2.52 2.71
N ARG A 279 -8.48 3.01 1.52
CA ARG A 279 -9.26 2.73 0.29
C ARG A 279 -9.14 1.27 -0.16
N SER A 280 -8.04 0.62 0.20
CA SER A 280 -7.81 -0.79 -0.12
C SER A 280 -8.58 -1.77 0.74
N LEU A 281 -9.15 -1.33 1.86
CA LEU A 281 -9.98 -2.19 2.72
C LEU A 281 -11.27 -2.61 2.00
N ARG A 282 -11.72 -3.84 2.25
CA ARG A 282 -12.95 -4.41 1.71
C ARG A 282 -14.17 -3.90 2.46
N TRP A 283 -14.54 -2.65 2.19
CA TRP A 283 -15.74 -2.03 2.74
C TRP A 283 -17.03 -2.70 2.25
N GLN A 284 -18.03 -2.75 3.13
CA GLN A 284 -19.39 -3.11 2.77
C GLN A 284 -20.00 -2.08 1.82
N TYR A 285 -20.92 -2.54 0.97
CA TYR A 285 -21.66 -1.65 0.09
C TYR A 285 -22.48 -0.65 0.90
N GLY A 286 -22.42 0.63 0.53
CA GLY A 286 -23.17 1.70 1.18
C GLY A 286 -22.48 2.35 2.38
N PHE A 287 -21.31 1.87 2.81
CA PHE A 287 -20.51 2.60 3.78
C PHE A 287 -20.00 3.92 3.17
N ASP A 288 -20.27 5.03 3.85
CA ASP A 288 -19.81 6.36 3.44
C ASP A 288 -18.31 6.51 3.74
N ARG A 289 -17.49 6.17 2.74
CA ARG A 289 -16.03 6.22 2.85
C ARG A 289 -15.48 7.65 2.84
N ASP A 290 -16.12 8.53 2.06
CA ASP A 290 -15.61 9.88 1.82
C ASP A 290 -16.06 10.87 2.91
N GLY A 291 -17.12 10.55 3.65
CA GLY A 291 -17.61 11.33 4.79
C GLY A 291 -16.85 11.12 6.11
N GLN A 292 -15.85 10.22 6.15
CA GLN A 292 -15.10 9.96 7.39
C GLN A 292 -14.13 11.11 7.72
N PRO A 293 -13.90 11.42 9.02
CA PRO A 293 -12.95 12.45 9.40
C PRO A 293 -11.54 12.13 8.89
N ALA A 294 -10.87 13.13 8.32
CA ALA A 294 -9.54 12.97 7.75
C ALA A 294 -8.64 14.16 8.12
N GLY A 295 -7.34 13.90 8.07
CA GLY A 295 -6.29 14.91 8.22
C GLY A 295 -5.25 14.77 7.12
N GLU A 296 -4.41 15.79 7.00
CA GLU A 296 -3.30 15.82 6.05
C GLU A 296 -1.96 15.66 6.78
N TYR A 297 -0.99 15.10 6.08
CA TYR A 297 0.39 14.97 6.56
C TYR A 297 1.37 15.28 5.43
N ASP A 298 2.57 15.72 5.78
CA ASP A 298 3.64 15.93 4.81
C ASP A 298 4.18 14.57 4.36
N ALA A 299 3.78 14.13 3.16
CA ALA A 299 4.19 12.83 2.64
C ALA A 299 5.66 12.86 2.19
N PRO A 300 6.55 12.04 2.79
CA PRO A 300 7.94 11.99 2.39
C PRO A 300 8.08 11.65 0.90
N LEU A 301 8.99 12.35 0.21
CA LEU A 301 9.29 12.19 -1.23
C LEU A 301 8.09 12.38 -2.18
N SER A 302 6.97 12.96 -1.73
CA SER A 302 5.89 13.42 -2.61
C SER A 302 5.83 14.95 -2.60
N HIS A 303 5.41 15.53 -3.73
CA HIS A 303 5.12 16.95 -3.85
C HIS A 303 3.72 17.31 -3.33
N HIS A 304 2.88 16.31 -3.07
CA HIS A 304 1.51 16.48 -2.60
C HIS A 304 1.39 16.01 -1.15
N PRO A 305 0.59 16.69 -0.32
CA PRO A 305 0.30 16.21 1.02
C PRO A 305 -0.40 14.84 0.94
N GLY A 306 -0.03 13.95 1.85
CA GLY A 306 -0.75 12.71 2.07
C GLY A 306 -1.99 12.95 2.93
N GLN A 307 -2.94 12.03 2.88
CA GLN A 307 -4.15 12.07 3.70
C GLN A 307 -4.22 10.83 4.59
N TYR A 308 -4.71 10.99 5.82
CA TYR A 308 -5.08 9.88 6.70
C TYR A 308 -6.52 10.03 7.20
N TYR A 309 -7.15 8.91 7.55
CA TYR A 309 -8.51 8.85 8.08
C TYR A 309 -8.50 8.48 9.56
N CYS A 310 -9.36 9.14 10.34
CA CYS A 310 -9.50 8.95 11.79
C CYS A 310 -10.73 8.09 12.08
N LEU A 311 -10.52 6.90 12.66
CA LEU A 311 -11.57 5.88 12.79
C LEU A 311 -11.52 5.20 14.18
N SER A 312 -12.64 4.59 14.59
CA SER A 312 -12.63 3.61 15.69
C SER A 312 -12.54 2.19 15.14
N LEU A 313 -12.02 1.26 15.95
CA LEU A 313 -11.98 -0.16 15.60
C LEU A 313 -13.39 -0.69 15.33
N ASP A 314 -14.35 -0.37 16.20
CA ASP A 314 -15.75 -0.79 16.07
C ASP A 314 -16.36 -0.36 14.73
N LEU A 315 -16.10 0.89 14.31
CA LEU A 315 -16.61 1.41 13.04
C LEU A 315 -16.03 0.65 11.86
N VAL A 316 -14.71 0.42 11.86
CA VAL A 316 -14.05 -0.34 10.80
C VAL A 316 -14.63 -1.75 10.75
N ARG A 317 -14.68 -2.45 11.88
CA ARG A 317 -15.18 -3.82 12.01
C ARG A 317 -16.60 -3.99 11.49
N ALA A 318 -17.50 -3.10 11.91
CA ALA A 318 -18.90 -3.15 11.52
C ALA A 318 -19.12 -2.98 10.01
N ASN A 319 -18.16 -2.36 9.31
CA ASN A 319 -18.29 -1.99 7.90
C ASN A 319 -17.31 -2.72 6.97
N LEU A 320 -16.52 -3.68 7.46
CA LEU A 320 -15.76 -4.59 6.60
C LEU A 320 -16.64 -5.76 6.13
N LYS A 321 -16.42 -6.24 4.91
CA LYS A 321 -17.05 -7.49 4.43
C LYS A 321 -16.53 -8.66 5.26
N GLY A 322 -17.45 -9.51 5.74
CA GLY A 322 -17.10 -10.72 6.47
C GLY A 322 -16.34 -11.74 5.62
N PRO A 323 -15.76 -12.79 6.24
CA PRO A 323 -15.01 -13.82 5.54
C PRO A 323 -15.83 -14.61 4.50
N GLU A 324 -17.16 -14.63 4.61
CA GLU A 324 -18.08 -15.28 3.67
C GLU A 324 -18.20 -14.55 2.32
N GLY A 325 -17.82 -13.27 2.24
CA GLY A 325 -17.68 -12.55 0.96
C GLY A 325 -16.46 -12.97 0.14
N ARG A 326 -15.75 -14.04 0.53
CA ARG A 326 -14.62 -14.64 -0.20
C ARG A 326 -15.05 -15.58 -1.33
N GLU A 327 -16.26 -16.14 -1.29
CA GLU A 327 -16.69 -17.20 -2.22
C GLU A 327 -17.41 -16.68 -3.48
N ASP A 328 -17.99 -15.49 -3.45
CA ASP A 328 -18.79 -14.95 -4.57
C ASP A 328 -17.99 -14.58 -5.83
N LEU A 329 -16.65 -14.71 -5.81
CA LEU A 329 -15.78 -14.39 -6.95
C LEU A 329 -15.07 -15.62 -7.55
N ALA A 330 -15.28 -16.82 -7.00
CA ALA A 330 -14.77 -18.07 -7.60
C ALA A 330 -15.75 -18.69 -8.61
N ALA A 331 -16.93 -18.10 -8.79
CA ALA A 331 -17.96 -18.53 -9.72
C ALA A 331 -18.37 -17.37 -10.65
N GLY A 332 -17.47 -16.98 -11.54
CA GLY A 332 -17.72 -15.96 -12.58
C GLY A 332 -16.85 -16.19 -13.80
#